data_AF-A0A3A9FM68-F1
#
_entry.id   AF-A0A3A9FM68-F1
#
_cell.length_a   1.000
_cell.length_b   1.000
_cell.length_c   1.000
_cell.angle_alpha   90.00
_cell.angle_beta   90.00
_cell.angle_gamma   90.00
#
_symmetry.space_group_name_H-M   'P 1'
#
loop_
_entity.id
_entity.type
_entity.pdbx_description
1 polymer ?
#
loop_
_entity_poly.entity_id
_entity_poly.type
_entity_poly.pdbx_seq_one_letter_code
_entity_poly.pdbx_strand_id
1 'polypeptide(L)'
;MKMKSWKNKKGFTLVELIVVLALLSLLFAVAAGGLSAYSRYAERRKDNEYARSIYYAAQSALTHEKASGMLEKLKEQAESSGTSVYLEQEADGARRWILTKEKEGADDMVSSLLEPYIMKDILTDAAVYVEADLEKGIVYAAGYSRKADRFLPEERGVVAVFYGIVENGERVHGREAGTDFGYYGESGALEKGGSRKP
;
A
#
# COMPACT_ATOMS: atom_id res chain seq x y z
N MET A 1 43.38 -68.86 9.99
CA MET A 1 43.36 -67.69 9.08
C MET A 1 42.09 -67.72 8.24
N LYS A 2 41.40 -66.55 8.14
CA LYS A 2 40.21 -66.21 7.30
C LYS A 2 38.90 -66.94 7.65
N MET A 3 37.72 -66.31 7.56
CA MET A 3 37.26 -65.32 6.58
C MET A 3 36.40 -64.21 7.22
N LYS A 4 36.67 -62.95 6.83
CA LYS A 4 35.85 -61.76 7.15
C LYS A 4 34.66 -61.73 6.20
N SER A 5 33.44 -61.94 6.69
CA SER A 5 32.23 -61.81 5.88
C SER A 5 31.98 -60.33 5.58
N TRP A 6 32.00 -59.96 4.30
CA TRP A 6 31.61 -58.63 3.87
C TRP A 6 30.08 -58.62 3.77
N LYS A 7 29.41 -57.85 4.65
CA LYS A 7 27.96 -57.69 4.62
C LYS A 7 27.54 -57.11 3.27
N ASN A 8 26.56 -57.75 2.61
CA ASN A 8 25.93 -57.28 1.38
C ASN A 8 25.37 -55.86 1.59
N LYS A 9 25.94 -54.87 0.89
CA LYS A 9 25.39 -53.52 0.82
C LYS A 9 24.22 -53.56 -0.18
N LYS A 10 22.99 -53.57 0.31
CA LYS A 10 21.81 -53.40 -0.56
C LYS A 10 21.89 -51.98 -1.15
N GLY A 11 22.07 -51.89 -2.47
CA GLY A 11 22.01 -50.63 -3.21
C GLY A 11 20.57 -50.21 -3.44
N PHE A 12 20.34 -48.89 -3.53
CA PHE A 12 19.04 -48.33 -3.90
C PHE A 12 18.68 -48.78 -5.32
N THR A 13 17.42 -49.16 -5.54
CA THR A 13 16.94 -49.51 -6.88
C THR A 13 16.61 -48.25 -7.68
N LEU A 14 16.72 -48.32 -9.00
CA LEU A 14 16.38 -47.21 -9.91
C LEU A 14 14.91 -46.79 -9.75
N VAL A 15 14.02 -47.75 -9.51
CA VAL A 15 12.60 -47.50 -9.30
C VAL A 15 12.36 -46.68 -8.03
N GLU A 16 12.99 -47.06 -6.92
CA GLU A 16 12.87 -46.30 -5.66
C GLU A 16 13.35 -44.85 -5.84
N LEU A 17 14.42 -44.62 -6.59
CA LEU A 17 14.90 -43.27 -6.89
C LEU A 17 13.87 -42.45 -7.68
N ILE A 18 13.28 -43.02 -8.73
CA ILE A 18 12.28 -42.31 -9.55
C ILE A 18 11.04 -41.95 -8.72
N VAL A 19 10.56 -42.86 -7.87
CA VAL A 19 9.40 -42.59 -7.00
C VAL A 19 9.71 -41.46 -6.03
N VAL A 20 10.90 -41.45 -5.43
CA VAL A 20 11.32 -40.36 -4.55
C VAL A 20 11.38 -39.02 -5.30
N LEU A 21 11.94 -39.00 -6.51
CA LEU A 21 11.98 -37.79 -7.33
C LEU A 21 10.57 -37.29 -7.73
N ALA A 22 9.64 -38.20 -8.02
CA ALA A 22 8.25 -37.86 -8.34
C ALA A 22 7.51 -37.27 -7.12
N LEU A 23 7.74 -37.82 -5.92
CA LEU A 23 7.17 -37.25 -4.69
C LEU A 23 7.82 -35.91 -4.34
N LEU A 24 9.13 -35.77 -4.54
CA LEU A 24 9.85 -34.52 -4.30
C LEU A 24 9.38 -33.40 -5.23
N SER A 25 9.14 -33.68 -6.52
CA SER A 25 8.65 -32.67 -7.46
C SER A 25 7.25 -32.19 -7.09
N LEU A 26 6.37 -33.08 -6.63
CA LEU A 26 5.05 -32.71 -6.12
C LEU A 26 5.15 -31.81 -4.88
N LEU A 27 6.01 -32.15 -3.93
CA LEU A 27 6.26 -31.31 -2.75
C LEU A 27 6.81 -29.94 -3.12
N PHE A 28 7.74 -29.88 -4.07
CA PHE A 28 8.34 -28.63 -4.54
C PHE A 28 7.30 -27.72 -5.19
N ALA A 29 6.37 -28.29 -5.96
CA ALA A 29 5.27 -27.53 -6.57
C ALA A 29 4.36 -26.86 -5.52
N VAL A 30 3.98 -27.59 -4.46
CA VAL A 30 3.17 -27.04 -3.37
C VAL A 30 3.95 -25.98 -2.57
N ALA A 31 5.21 -26.24 -2.27
CA ALA A 31 6.07 -25.31 -1.52
C ALA A 31 6.28 -23.98 -2.27
N ALA A 32 6.52 -24.03 -3.58
CA ALA A 32 6.67 -22.84 -4.42
C ALA A 32 5.39 -21.98 -4.42
N GLY A 33 4.22 -22.61 -4.61
CA GLY A 33 2.94 -21.90 -4.58
C GLY A 33 2.63 -21.25 -3.22
N GLY A 34 2.92 -21.95 -2.12
CA GLY A 34 2.73 -21.43 -0.77
C GLY A 34 3.61 -20.20 -0.48
N LEU A 35 4.88 -20.23 -0.91
CA LEU A 35 5.82 -19.14 -0.70
C LEU A 35 5.42 -17.89 -1.51
N SER A 36 5.00 -18.05 -2.76
CA SER A 36 4.52 -16.95 -3.59
C SER A 36 3.28 -16.26 -3.01
N ALA A 37 2.32 -17.04 -2.47
CA ALA A 37 1.14 -16.49 -1.83
C ALA A 37 1.49 -15.71 -0.55
N TYR A 38 2.42 -16.23 0.26
CA TYR A 38 2.89 -15.57 1.48
C TYR A 38 3.60 -14.25 1.18
N SER A 39 4.49 -14.20 0.19
CA SER A 39 5.21 -12.97 -0.19
C SER A 39 4.26 -11.85 -0.61
N ARG A 40 3.24 -12.16 -1.43
CA ARG A 40 2.22 -11.17 -1.83
C ARG A 40 1.40 -10.66 -0.65
N TYR A 41 1.12 -11.52 0.32
CA TYR A 41 0.40 -11.12 1.53
C TYR A 41 1.26 -10.22 2.43
N ALA A 42 2.54 -10.56 2.61
CA ALA A 42 3.47 -9.78 3.41
C ALA A 42 3.69 -8.37 2.83
N GLU A 43 3.77 -8.26 1.50
CA GLU A 43 3.91 -6.97 0.82
C GLU A 43 2.70 -6.07 1.06
N ARG A 44 1.46 -6.58 0.94
CA ARG A 44 0.24 -5.81 1.22
C ARG A 44 0.15 -5.36 2.67
N ARG A 45 0.51 -6.24 3.61
CA ARG A 45 0.57 -5.90 5.03
C ARG A 45 1.50 -4.72 5.26
N LYS A 46 2.69 -4.75 4.65
CA LYS A 46 3.66 -3.68 4.72
C LYS A 46 3.14 -2.37 4.14
N ASP A 47 2.51 -2.41 2.96
CA ASP A 47 1.95 -1.22 2.30
C ASP A 47 0.82 -0.58 3.13
N ASN A 48 -0.03 -1.40 3.77
CA ASN A 48 -1.08 -0.89 4.67
C ASN A 48 -0.50 -0.24 5.94
N GLU A 49 0.56 -0.81 6.52
CA GLU A 49 1.24 -0.19 7.67
C GLU A 49 1.90 1.15 7.30
N TYR A 50 2.40 1.28 6.07
CA TYR A 50 2.90 2.56 5.57
C TYR A 50 1.80 3.58 5.34
N ALA A 51 0.67 3.19 4.74
CA ALA A 51 -0.50 4.07 4.61
C ALA A 51 -1.00 4.54 5.99
N ARG A 52 -0.98 3.66 7.00
CA ARG A 52 -1.30 4.01 8.38
C ARG A 52 -0.30 4.98 9.00
N SER A 53 0.99 4.78 8.74
CA SER A 53 2.05 5.70 9.20
C SER A 53 1.88 7.09 8.57
N ILE A 54 1.56 7.16 7.27
CA ILE A 54 1.25 8.39 6.54
C ILE A 54 0.03 9.07 7.15
N TYR A 55 -1.04 8.33 7.46
CA TYR A 55 -2.23 8.87 8.10
C TYR A 55 -1.91 9.58 9.42
N TYR A 56 -1.17 8.92 10.32
CA TYR A 56 -0.85 9.52 11.62
C TYR A 56 0.15 10.67 11.49
N ALA A 57 1.08 10.59 10.55
CA ALA A 57 2.00 11.68 10.24
C ALA A 57 1.23 12.91 9.73
N ALA A 58 0.30 12.70 8.80
CA ALA A 58 -0.58 13.76 8.28
C ALA A 58 -1.43 14.36 9.40
N GLN A 59 -2.03 13.54 10.26
CA GLN A 59 -2.84 14.04 11.38
C GLN A 59 -1.99 14.84 12.35
N SER A 60 -0.76 14.42 12.63
CA SER A 60 0.18 15.15 13.49
C SER A 60 0.57 16.49 12.87
N ALA A 61 0.88 16.49 11.57
CA ALA A 61 1.21 17.68 10.81
C ALA A 61 0.05 18.70 10.80
N LEU A 62 -1.16 18.27 10.45
CA LEU A 62 -2.32 19.16 10.45
C LEU A 62 -2.68 19.67 11.85
N THR A 63 -2.46 18.85 12.88
CA THR A 63 -2.66 19.28 14.28
C THR A 63 -1.65 20.36 14.67
N HIS A 64 -0.39 20.21 14.25
CA HIS A 64 0.64 21.22 14.46
C HIS A 64 0.33 22.53 13.71
N GLU A 65 -0.03 22.44 12.43
CA GLU A 65 -0.39 23.60 11.61
C GLU A 65 -1.64 24.33 12.14
N LYS A 66 -2.59 23.57 12.70
CA LYS A 66 -3.75 24.14 13.39
C LYS A 66 -3.35 24.86 14.67
N ALA A 67 -2.47 24.26 15.48
CA ALA A 67 -2.00 24.86 16.73
C ALA A 67 -1.14 26.12 16.49
N SER A 68 -0.39 26.16 15.39
CA SER A 68 0.42 27.32 14.98
C SER A 68 -0.37 28.41 14.25
N GLY A 69 -1.65 28.15 13.91
CA GLY A 69 -2.49 29.07 13.13
C GLY A 69 -2.08 29.19 11.66
N MET A 70 -1.30 28.23 11.14
CA MET A 70 -0.80 28.22 9.76
C MET A 70 -1.66 27.38 8.80
N LEU A 71 -2.73 26.76 9.32
CA LEU A 71 -3.61 25.89 8.54
C LEU A 71 -4.23 26.57 7.31
N GLU A 72 -4.60 27.86 7.41
CA GLU A 72 -5.14 28.60 6.26
C GLU A 72 -4.08 28.79 5.15
N LYS A 73 -2.81 29.01 5.52
CA LYS A 73 -1.72 29.11 4.55
C LYS A 73 -1.46 27.78 3.85
N LEU A 74 -1.56 26.67 4.59
CA LEU A 74 -1.45 25.33 4.01
C LEU A 74 -2.56 25.09 2.98
N LYS A 75 -3.78 25.54 3.25
CA LYS A 75 -4.90 25.48 2.31
C LYS A 75 -4.64 26.33 1.06
N GLU A 76 -4.21 27.59 1.21
CA GLU A 76 -3.84 28.45 0.07
C GLU A 76 -2.72 27.82 -0.78
N GLN A 77 -1.74 27.17 -0.13
CA GLN A 77 -0.67 26.44 -0.81
C GLN A 77 -1.19 25.19 -1.54
N ALA A 78 -2.13 24.46 -0.93
CA ALA A 78 -2.76 23.30 -1.55
C ALA A 78 -3.51 23.70 -2.84
N GLU A 79 -4.26 24.80 -2.80
CA GLU A 79 -5.02 25.32 -3.94
C GLU A 79 -4.12 25.84 -5.07
N SER A 80 -2.95 26.40 -4.74
CA SER A 80 -2.01 26.97 -5.71
C SER A 80 -1.00 25.97 -6.31
N SER A 81 -0.70 24.87 -5.61
CA SER A 81 0.30 23.88 -6.02
C SER A 81 -0.14 22.98 -7.19
N GLY A 82 -1.45 22.91 -7.50
CA GLY A 82 -2.01 21.97 -8.48
C GLY A 82 -1.90 20.50 -8.06
N THR A 83 -1.40 20.25 -6.85
CA THR A 83 -1.19 18.95 -6.21
C THR A 83 -2.33 18.60 -5.26
N SER A 84 -3.38 19.45 -5.23
CA SER A 84 -4.60 19.15 -4.50
C SER A 84 -5.83 19.16 -5.39
N VAL A 85 -6.79 18.31 -5.03
CA VAL A 85 -8.13 18.31 -5.61
C VAL A 85 -9.13 18.52 -4.48
N TYR A 86 -9.92 19.57 -4.61
CA TYR A 86 -11.06 19.81 -3.72
C TYR A 86 -12.23 18.95 -4.18
N LEU A 87 -12.76 18.12 -3.28
CA LEU A 87 -13.99 17.38 -3.51
C LEU A 87 -15.11 17.98 -2.68
N GLU A 88 -16.12 18.51 -3.37
CA GLU A 88 -17.37 18.92 -2.74
C GLU A 88 -18.23 17.68 -2.51
N GLN A 89 -18.68 17.47 -1.27
CA GLN A 89 -19.53 16.34 -0.89
C GLN A 89 -20.88 16.86 -0.40
N GLU A 90 -21.94 16.64 -1.19
CA GLU A 90 -23.27 17.23 -0.99
C GLU A 90 -24.05 16.74 0.26
N ALA A 91 -23.58 15.71 0.98
CA ALA A 91 -24.40 15.03 2.00
C ALA A 91 -24.13 15.40 3.48
N ASP A 92 -22.90 15.82 3.84
CA ASP A 92 -22.49 16.08 5.23
C ASP A 92 -21.84 17.48 5.43
N GLY A 93 -21.73 18.27 4.36
CA GLY A 93 -21.08 19.59 4.38
C GLY A 93 -19.59 19.55 4.75
N ALA A 94 -18.98 18.36 4.82
CA ALA A 94 -17.56 18.18 5.09
C ALA A 94 -16.75 18.55 3.83
N ARG A 95 -15.81 19.47 3.99
CA ARG A 95 -14.89 19.89 2.93
C ARG A 95 -13.67 18.98 2.91
N ARG A 96 -13.35 18.42 1.74
CA ARG A 96 -12.26 17.44 1.62
C ARG A 96 -11.28 17.89 0.56
N TRP A 97 -10.02 17.94 0.96
CA TRP A 97 -8.88 18.11 0.09
C TRP A 97 -8.17 16.78 -0.03
N ILE A 98 -7.84 16.47 -1.27
CA ILE A 98 -6.98 15.38 -1.63
C ILE A 98 -5.62 15.98 -1.89
N LEU A 99 -4.63 15.64 -1.09
CA LEU A 99 -3.24 16.02 -1.30
C LEU A 99 -2.52 14.83 -1.89
N THR A 100 -1.90 14.97 -3.06
CA THR A 100 -1.16 13.87 -3.70
C THR A 100 0.34 14.13 -3.68
N LYS A 101 1.11 13.05 -3.74
CA LYS A 101 2.53 13.07 -4.03
C LYS A 101 2.78 12.06 -5.13
N GLU A 102 3.49 12.48 -6.16
CA GLU A 102 3.97 11.58 -7.20
C GLU A 102 5.20 10.81 -6.70
N LYS A 103 5.41 9.62 -7.25
CA LYS A 103 6.55 8.75 -6.95
C LYS A 103 7.86 9.44 -7.29
N GLU A 104 7.91 9.97 -8.51
CA GLU A 104 9.00 10.77 -9.03
C GLU A 104 8.51 12.20 -9.21
N GLY A 105 9.04 13.12 -8.42
CA GLY A 105 8.62 14.52 -8.41
C GLY A 105 9.59 15.38 -7.59
N ALA A 106 9.57 16.68 -7.84
CA ALA A 106 10.25 17.64 -6.97
C ALA A 106 9.71 17.54 -5.54
N ASP A 107 10.48 18.03 -4.56
CA ASP A 107 10.04 18.14 -3.16
C ASP A 107 8.69 18.89 -3.12
N ASP A 108 7.62 18.14 -2.83
CA ASP A 108 6.24 18.61 -2.93
C ASP A 108 5.68 18.95 -1.55
N MET A 109 4.56 19.68 -1.55
CA MET A 109 3.92 20.12 -0.30
C MET A 109 3.64 18.95 0.65
N VAL A 110 3.24 17.80 0.11
CA VAL A 110 2.97 16.60 0.91
C VAL A 110 4.24 16.04 1.54
N SER A 111 5.35 16.00 0.81
CA SER A 111 6.66 15.60 1.33
C SER A 111 7.08 16.53 2.46
N SER A 112 7.06 17.84 2.24
CA SER A 112 7.42 18.85 3.26
C SER A 112 6.52 18.78 4.50
N LEU A 113 5.23 18.50 4.34
CA LEU A 113 4.27 18.38 5.45
C LEU A 113 4.52 17.12 6.29
N LEU A 114 4.88 16.01 5.64
CA LEU A 114 4.97 14.70 6.29
C LEU A 114 6.37 14.35 6.78
N GLU A 115 7.43 14.79 6.11
CA GLU A 115 8.84 14.49 6.45
C GLU A 115 9.20 14.69 7.93
N PRO A 116 8.69 15.72 8.65
CA PRO A 116 8.99 15.88 10.07
C PRO A 116 8.39 14.78 10.97
N TYR A 117 7.37 14.07 10.49
CA TYR A 117 6.55 13.15 11.29
C TYR A 117 6.61 11.69 10.80
N ILE A 118 7.28 11.42 9.69
CA ILE A 118 7.43 10.08 9.12
C ILE A 118 8.86 9.81 8.69
N MET A 119 9.23 8.53 8.66
CA MET A 119 10.54 8.13 8.13
C MET A 119 10.60 8.45 6.63
N LYS A 120 11.67 9.14 6.22
CA LYS A 120 11.86 9.60 4.83
C LYS A 120 11.87 8.47 3.80
N ASP A 121 12.36 7.30 4.17
CA ASP A 121 12.38 6.10 3.32
C ASP A 121 10.97 5.63 2.94
N ILE A 122 9.96 5.94 3.76
CA ILE A 122 8.55 5.63 3.44
C ILE A 122 8.09 6.52 2.28
N LEU A 123 8.47 7.79 2.26
CA LEU A 123 8.05 8.74 1.20
C LEU A 123 8.90 8.63 -0.08
N THR A 124 10.10 8.06 0.03
CA THR A 124 11.04 7.90 -1.08
C THR A 124 10.52 6.84 -2.04
N ASP A 125 10.52 7.14 -3.35
CA ASP A 125 10.14 6.21 -4.41
C ASP A 125 8.71 5.62 -4.26
N ALA A 126 7.79 6.43 -3.74
CA ALA A 126 6.39 6.06 -3.62
C ALA A 126 5.45 7.22 -3.93
N ALA A 127 4.34 6.88 -4.60
CA ALA A 127 3.18 7.74 -4.69
C ALA A 127 2.38 7.67 -3.39
N VAL A 128 1.88 8.81 -2.95
CA VAL A 128 1.13 8.96 -1.70
C VAL A 128 -0.10 9.84 -1.96
N TYR A 129 -1.17 9.61 -1.22
CA TYR A 129 -2.21 10.62 -1.08
C TYR A 129 -2.69 10.72 0.37
N VAL A 130 -3.22 11.88 0.72
CA VAL A 130 -3.87 12.17 2.00
C VAL A 130 -5.22 12.83 1.71
N GLU A 131 -6.28 12.29 2.27
CA GLU A 131 -7.62 12.90 2.27
C GLU A 131 -7.83 13.59 3.61
N ALA A 132 -8.04 14.90 3.59
CA ALA A 132 -8.17 15.69 4.82
C ALA A 132 -9.16 16.86 4.68
N ASP A 133 -9.73 17.29 5.80
CA ASP A 133 -10.38 18.58 5.96
C ASP A 133 -9.34 19.59 6.44
N LEU A 134 -8.87 20.44 5.52
CA LEU A 134 -7.88 21.48 5.83
C LEU A 134 -8.47 22.65 6.60
N GLU A 135 -9.79 22.77 6.77
CA GLU A 135 -10.38 23.80 7.62
C GLU A 135 -10.46 23.33 9.08
N LYS A 136 -10.72 22.04 9.28
CA LYS A 136 -10.81 21.44 10.62
C LYS A 136 -9.48 20.84 11.10
N GLY A 137 -8.54 20.57 10.21
CA GLY A 137 -7.28 19.87 10.48
C GLY A 137 -7.50 18.38 10.78
N ILE A 138 -8.45 17.75 10.09
CA ILE A 138 -8.83 16.35 10.30
C ILE A 138 -8.42 15.53 9.09
N VAL A 139 -7.72 14.42 9.29
CA VAL A 139 -7.42 13.47 8.23
C VAL A 139 -8.50 12.38 8.20
N TYR A 140 -8.98 12.05 7.01
CA TYR A 140 -9.98 10.98 6.81
C TYR A 140 -9.34 9.68 6.34
N ALA A 141 -8.35 9.77 5.44
CA ALA A 141 -7.67 8.61 4.87
C ALA A 141 -6.29 8.95 4.30
N ALA A 142 -5.48 7.92 4.09
CA ALA A 142 -4.21 7.98 3.39
C ALA A 142 -3.99 6.72 2.54
N GLY A 143 -3.22 6.88 1.46
CA GLY A 143 -2.81 5.77 0.60
C GLY A 143 -1.33 5.82 0.24
N TYR A 144 -0.81 4.65 -0.12
CA TYR A 144 0.61 4.42 -0.38
C TYR A 144 0.82 3.42 -1.50
N SER A 145 1.68 3.71 -2.48
CA SER A 145 2.06 2.75 -3.51
C SER A 145 3.49 2.97 -4.01
N ARG A 146 4.27 1.90 -4.08
CA ARG A 146 5.56 1.88 -4.82
C ARG A 146 5.38 1.57 -6.31
N LYS A 147 4.23 1.00 -6.66
CA LYS A 147 3.92 0.54 -8.01
C LYS A 147 3.31 1.66 -8.85
N ALA A 148 2.52 2.53 -8.23
CA ALA A 148 1.92 3.67 -8.91
C ALA A 148 2.90 4.84 -8.97
N ASP A 149 2.92 5.54 -10.10
CA ASP A 149 3.71 6.75 -10.28
C ASP A 149 2.97 7.97 -9.72
N ARG A 150 1.64 7.96 -9.80
CA ARG A 150 0.77 8.98 -9.21
C ARG A 150 -0.61 8.43 -8.89
N PHE A 151 -1.28 9.12 -7.99
CA PHE A 151 -2.69 8.91 -7.71
C PHE A 151 -3.53 10.00 -8.37
N LEU A 152 -4.55 9.59 -9.14
CA LEU A 152 -5.54 10.52 -9.66
C LEU A 152 -6.89 10.27 -8.98
N PRO A 153 -7.58 11.33 -8.52
CA PRO A 153 -8.95 11.22 -8.08
C PRO A 153 -9.86 10.99 -9.30
N GLU A 154 -10.79 10.04 -9.19
CA GLU A 154 -11.96 9.95 -10.05
C GLU A 154 -13.18 10.39 -9.25
N GLU A 155 -13.91 11.36 -9.76
CA GLU A 155 -15.19 11.77 -9.22
C GLU A 155 -16.22 10.65 -9.42
N ARG A 156 -16.42 9.82 -8.39
CA ARG A 156 -17.59 8.95 -8.27
C ARG A 156 -18.41 9.36 -7.06
N GLY A 157 -19.06 10.52 -7.18
CA GLY A 157 -19.94 11.06 -6.15
C GLY A 157 -19.21 11.32 -4.82
N VAL A 158 -19.80 10.83 -3.73
CA VAL A 158 -19.49 11.19 -2.34
C VAL A 158 -18.09 10.75 -1.86
N VAL A 159 -17.35 9.91 -2.57
CA VAL A 159 -16.05 9.44 -2.07
C VAL A 159 -15.00 9.64 -3.15
N ALA A 160 -13.76 10.00 -2.78
CA ALA A 160 -12.59 10.07 -3.65
C ALA A 160 -12.10 8.68 -4.07
N VAL A 161 -12.26 8.26 -5.34
CA VAL A 161 -11.70 6.96 -5.78
C VAL A 161 -10.32 7.28 -6.29
N PHE A 162 -9.29 6.66 -5.74
CA PHE A 162 -7.92 6.89 -6.17
C PHE A 162 -7.50 5.79 -7.11
N TYR A 163 -7.19 6.13 -8.36
CA TYR A 163 -6.57 5.18 -9.26
C TYR A 163 -5.07 5.43 -9.23
N GLY A 164 -4.30 4.37 -9.01
CA GLY A 164 -2.86 4.41 -9.27
C GLY A 164 -2.65 4.32 -10.78
N ILE A 165 -1.87 5.23 -11.36
CA ILE A 165 -1.39 5.08 -12.74
C ILE A 165 0.02 4.50 -12.67
N VAL A 166 0.26 3.42 -13.41
CA VAL A 166 1.58 2.79 -13.59
C VAL A 166 2.24 3.31 -14.87
N GLU A 167 3.56 3.13 -15.04
CA GLU A 167 4.39 3.72 -16.13
C GLU A 167 3.81 3.56 -17.54
N ASN A 168 3.06 2.49 -17.81
CA ASN A 168 2.43 2.22 -19.11
C ASN A 168 1.06 2.92 -19.32
N GLY A 169 0.62 3.76 -18.38
CA GLY A 169 -0.68 4.45 -18.41
C GLY A 169 -1.89 3.58 -18.01
N GLU A 170 -1.66 2.33 -17.57
CA GLU A 170 -2.73 1.46 -17.09
C GLU A 170 -3.29 1.96 -15.75
N ARG A 171 -4.62 1.90 -15.61
CA ARG A 171 -5.33 2.32 -14.39
C ARG A 171 -5.39 1.13 -13.43
N VAL A 172 -4.74 1.24 -12.28
CA VAL A 172 -4.90 0.32 -11.17
C VAL A 172 -6.00 0.88 -10.27
N HIS A 173 -7.14 0.18 -10.21
CA HIS A 173 -8.28 0.63 -9.43
C HIS A 173 -7.92 0.71 -7.95
N GLY A 174 -8.50 1.71 -7.28
CA GLY A 174 -8.26 1.93 -5.88
C GLY A 174 -9.42 2.49 -5.10
N ARG A 175 -10.03 1.57 -4.37
CA ARG A 175 -10.78 1.85 -3.13
C ARG A 175 -11.02 0.57 -2.32
N GLU A 176 -11.07 -0.61 -2.93
CA GLU A 176 -11.44 -1.83 -2.22
C GLU A 176 -10.24 -2.58 -1.63
N ALA A 177 -10.41 -3.13 -0.43
CA ALA A 177 -9.50 -4.11 0.14
C ALA A 177 -9.26 -5.24 -0.87
N GLY A 178 -8.09 -5.25 -1.52
CA GLY A 178 -7.81 -6.14 -2.65
C GLY A 178 -6.98 -5.52 -3.76
N THR A 179 -6.86 -4.18 -3.79
CA THR A 179 -6.04 -3.47 -4.79
C THR A 179 -4.54 -3.56 -4.47
N ASP A 180 -3.69 -3.27 -5.46
CA ASP A 180 -2.23 -3.47 -5.40
C ASP A 180 -1.45 -2.39 -4.60
N PHE A 181 -2.14 -1.61 -3.76
CA PHE A 181 -1.55 -0.51 -2.98
C PHE A 181 -2.13 -0.44 -1.56
N GLY A 182 -1.41 0.22 -0.65
CA GLY A 182 -1.76 0.37 0.77
C GLY A 182 -2.79 1.45 1.04
N TYR A 183 -3.68 1.20 2.00
CA TYR A 183 -4.75 2.13 2.39
C TYR A 183 -5.03 2.12 3.90
N TYR A 184 -5.36 3.29 4.47
CA TYR A 184 -5.85 3.44 5.84
C TYR A 184 -6.84 4.62 5.94
N GLY A 185 -7.93 4.48 6.70
CA GLY A 185 -8.90 5.56 6.96
C GLY A 185 -9.81 5.30 8.17
N GLU A 186 -10.31 6.36 8.81
CA GLU A 186 -11.01 6.29 10.12
C GLU A 186 -12.44 5.74 10.05
N SER A 187 -13.01 5.57 8.85
CA SER A 187 -14.21 4.76 8.65
C SER A 187 -13.79 3.31 8.41
N GLY A 188 -13.79 2.49 9.46
CA GLY A 188 -13.41 1.07 9.46
C GLY A 188 -14.34 0.13 8.65
N ALA A 189 -14.71 0.49 7.42
CA ALA A 189 -15.76 -0.19 6.64
C ALA A 189 -15.34 -0.61 5.22
N LEU A 190 -14.08 -1.00 5.00
CA LEU A 190 -13.75 -1.92 3.89
C LEU A 190 -12.97 -3.17 4.34
N GLU A 191 -12.79 -3.38 5.65
CA GLU A 191 -12.32 -4.67 6.20
C GLU A 191 -13.35 -5.81 6.05
N LYS A 192 -14.55 -5.56 5.50
CA LYS A 192 -15.59 -6.60 5.29
C LYS A 192 -16.19 -6.66 3.88
N GLY A 193 -15.51 -6.16 2.86
CA GLY A 193 -15.99 -6.21 1.47
C GLY A 193 -15.25 -7.23 0.61
N GLY A 194 -15.52 -8.52 0.78
CA GLY A 194 -15.26 -9.51 -0.26
C GLY A 194 -14.08 -10.45 -0.04
N SER A 195 -14.22 -11.33 0.95
CA SER A 195 -13.70 -12.69 0.77
C SER A 195 -14.47 -13.31 -0.39
N ARG A 196 -13.92 -13.26 -1.60
CA ARG A 196 -14.22 -14.25 -2.64
C ARG A 196 -13.04 -15.21 -2.69
N LYS A 197 -13.16 -16.28 -1.89
CA LYS A 197 -12.57 -17.59 -2.21
C LYS A 197 -13.45 -18.27 -3.26
N PRO A 198 -12.90 -19.28 -3.95
CA PRO A 198 -11.80 -19.24 -4.90
C PRO A 198 -12.28 -18.98 -6.34
#